data_AF-A0AAE7ABY2-F1
#
_entry.id   AF-A0AAE7ABY2-F1
#
_cell.length_a   1.000
_cell.length_b   1.000
_cell.length_c   1.000
_cell.angle_alpha   90.00
_cell.angle_beta   90.00
_cell.angle_gamma   90.00
#
_symmetry.space_group_name_H-M   'P 1'
#
loop_
_entity.id
_entity.type
_entity.pdbx_description
1 polymer ?
#
loop_
_entity_poly.entity_id
_entity_poly.type
_entity_poly.pdbx_seq_one_letter_code
_entity_poly.pdbx_strand_id
1 'polypeptide(L)'
;MDSYIRWFQRFIWLGIVMNMFFALPALFAPALLTSMLGLPPQLSDPWLENAGMLLVGISVFYMPSGFNAPRFVVHSWLCVLSRLIAVAFWIYLINTSNQATVFVPMFLGDLSMFLILGILLYLGTTPATRPLALLCDGWREWRAGWALRWQSHGFKVGTLIVVLLLGFIGYETWYQMLRVVPAEKYASDEDHYKYAAIGLGIEARIPYYLFAVLPQMCPEKLPKPGGYEVFGFLFENGKDLPVGMAKRQIGYPTVEPNCALCHTGSYRANASDVAKTVATAPANTLQLQAFQWFAYDCASDPKFTTDAVMTAINSKFQLGFFERIYNRYLIIPMAKSALLKQKQAYAWQKLRPPQGPGRTDTFNPTKMVVFGFPDDSTIGTVDLPQVWNQKPRESLYLHWDGNNNDIHERNYAAAMAVGATPESVLPESFNRVTNWLLGTKPPAWPWALDQAKVAQGKPVWDKNCAGCHEFGRTDTGQVTTNIEELGTDPHRLDSFTTGLVTAFHGFKKPPFDFNAYRKTQSYSNTPTDGIWMRAPYLHNGSVPTLWDLLQPPEQRPPVFFTGSDVYDQQKVGFVTTTQIPGGFKYDTRLEGNHNSGHLYGTQLSDIDKRALIEFMKTL
;
A
#
# COMPACT_ATOMS: atom_id res chain seq x y z
N MET A 1 25.63 28.88 47.66
CA MET A 1 25.63 27.55 47.02
C MET A 1 24.54 26.64 47.59
N ASP A 2 24.37 26.56 48.90
CA ASP A 2 23.55 25.52 49.55
C ASP A 2 22.02 25.61 49.28
N SER A 3 21.49 26.80 48.97
CA SER A 3 20.07 26.95 48.62
C SER A 3 19.72 26.40 47.23
N TYR A 4 20.56 26.68 46.22
CA TYR A 4 20.32 26.25 44.84
C TYR A 4 20.40 24.73 44.69
N ILE A 5 21.36 24.09 45.37
CA ILE A 5 21.49 22.62 45.39
C ILE A 5 20.28 21.97 46.07
N ARG A 6 19.81 22.49 47.20
CA ARG A 6 18.60 21.97 47.86
C ARG A 6 17.37 22.08 46.97
N TRP A 7 17.22 23.17 46.23
CA TRP A 7 16.14 23.30 45.24
C TRP A 7 16.31 22.36 44.06
N PHE A 8 17.52 22.21 43.51
CA PHE A 8 17.80 21.23 42.46
C PHE A 8 17.36 19.82 42.88
N GLN A 9 17.76 19.39 44.08
CA GLN A 9 17.40 18.08 44.64
C GLN A 9 15.89 17.90 44.79
N ARG A 10 15.17 18.93 45.24
CA ARG A 10 13.70 18.92 45.31
C ARG A 10 13.06 18.76 43.93
N PHE A 11 13.57 19.48 42.93
CA PHE A 11 13.08 19.37 41.56
C PHE A 11 13.40 18.02 40.92
N ILE A 12 14.51 17.36 41.29
CA ILE A 12 14.76 15.96 40.89
C ILE A 12 13.66 15.04 41.44
N TRP A 13 13.32 15.14 42.72
CA TRP A 13 12.24 14.33 43.31
C TRP A 13 10.88 14.65 42.72
N LEU A 14 10.57 15.93 42.48
CA LEU A 14 9.35 16.33 41.79
C LEU A 14 9.29 15.71 40.38
N GLY A 15 10.39 15.74 39.64
CA GLY A 15 10.48 15.12 38.31
C GLY A 15 10.31 13.61 38.34
N ILE A 16 10.83 12.92 39.37
CA ILE A 16 10.60 11.48 39.57
C ILE A 16 9.10 11.21 39.79
N VAL A 17 8.44 12.00 40.65
CA VAL A 17 7.01 11.86 40.91
C VAL A 17 6.20 12.12 39.64
N MET A 18 6.49 13.19 38.89
CA MET A 18 5.84 13.49 37.61
C MET A 18 6.02 12.38 36.58
N ASN A 19 7.22 11.81 36.48
CA ASN A 19 7.48 10.67 35.62
C ASN A 19 6.59 9.47 35.98
N MET A 20 6.31 9.22 37.27
CA MET A 20 5.48 8.10 37.70
C MET A 20 4.01 8.25 37.31
N PHE A 21 3.49 9.48 37.24
CA PHE A 21 2.14 9.74 36.74
C PHE A 21 1.96 9.33 35.27
N PHE A 22 3.02 9.34 34.48
CA PHE A 22 3.01 8.83 33.11
C PHE A 22 3.40 7.34 33.04
N ALA A 23 4.47 6.96 33.74
CA ALA A 23 5.08 5.63 33.64
C ALA A 23 4.18 4.51 34.16
N LEU A 24 3.46 4.72 35.27
CA LEU A 24 2.62 3.69 35.87
C LEU A 24 1.38 3.38 35.01
N PRO A 25 0.61 4.37 34.51
CA PRO A 25 -0.42 4.10 33.54
C PRO A 25 0.12 3.50 32.24
N ALA A 26 1.28 3.96 31.74
CA ALA A 26 1.88 3.38 30.53
C ALA A 26 2.24 1.89 30.70
N LEU A 27 2.70 1.48 31.89
CA LEU A 27 3.15 0.12 32.18
C LEU A 27 2.01 -0.85 32.50
N PHE A 28 0.93 -0.39 33.14
CA PHE A 28 -0.14 -1.27 33.66
C PHE A 28 -1.52 -1.01 33.06
N ALA A 29 -1.72 0.13 32.40
CA ALA A 29 -2.99 0.52 31.78
C ALA A 29 -2.77 1.36 30.50
N PRO A 30 -2.00 0.86 29.50
CA PRO A 30 -1.60 1.63 28.32
C PRO A 30 -2.80 2.16 27.51
N ALA A 31 -3.85 1.35 27.35
CA ALA A 31 -5.08 1.75 26.65
C ALA A 31 -5.83 2.91 27.32
N LEU A 32 -5.79 2.98 28.66
CA LEU A 32 -6.37 4.09 29.41
C LEU A 32 -5.57 5.38 29.17
N LEU A 33 -4.23 5.28 29.17
CA LEU A 33 -3.35 6.41 28.92
C LEU A 33 -3.49 6.96 27.51
N THR A 34 -3.56 6.10 26.48
CA THR A 34 -3.79 6.55 25.09
C THR A 34 -5.13 7.25 24.94
N SER A 35 -6.18 6.73 25.59
CA SER A 35 -7.51 7.34 25.60
C SER A 35 -7.50 8.73 26.26
N MET A 36 -6.87 8.86 27.44
CA MET A 36 -6.74 10.15 28.14
C MET A 36 -5.97 11.20 27.33
N LEU A 37 -4.97 10.78 26.55
CA LEU A 37 -4.16 11.66 25.71
C LEU A 37 -4.80 11.96 24.34
N GLY A 38 -5.95 11.35 24.02
CA GLY A 38 -6.58 11.48 22.71
C GLY A 38 -5.78 10.83 21.57
N LEU A 39 -4.88 9.89 21.90
CA LEU A 39 -4.12 9.12 20.94
C LEU A 39 -4.98 7.96 20.39
N PRO A 40 -4.85 7.61 19.10
CA PRO A 40 -5.57 6.49 18.53
C PRO A 40 -5.17 5.18 19.23
N PRO A 41 -6.08 4.18 19.33
CA PRO A 41 -5.74 2.87 19.86
C PRO A 41 -4.54 2.28 19.10
N GLN A 42 -3.46 1.96 19.81
CA GLN A 42 -2.30 1.33 19.17
C GLN A 42 -2.46 -0.19 19.10
N LEU A 43 -1.86 -0.78 18.06
CA LEU A 43 -1.91 -2.21 17.78
C LEU A 43 -1.08 -3.07 18.76
N SER A 44 -0.21 -2.46 19.57
CA SER A 44 0.60 -3.18 20.55
C SER A 44 0.88 -2.33 21.79
N ASP A 45 0.30 -2.73 22.91
CA ASP A 45 0.60 -2.22 24.25
C ASP A 45 2.10 -2.31 24.65
N PRO A 46 2.87 -3.34 24.23
CA PRO A 46 4.26 -3.52 24.66
C PRO A 46 5.19 -2.34 24.40
N TRP A 47 4.94 -1.49 23.39
CA TRP A 47 5.77 -0.32 23.16
C TRP A 47 5.59 0.74 24.26
N LEU A 48 4.33 1.02 24.62
CA LEU A 48 4.01 1.99 25.65
C LEU A 48 4.39 1.45 27.04
N GLU A 49 4.20 0.14 27.25
CA GLU A 49 4.67 -0.56 28.45
C GLU A 49 6.19 -0.49 28.58
N ASN A 50 6.93 -0.70 27.49
CA ASN A 50 8.39 -0.56 27.47
C ASN A 50 8.84 0.88 27.76
N ALA A 51 8.14 1.88 27.20
CA ALA A 51 8.40 3.28 27.52
C ALA A 51 8.16 3.59 29.02
N GLY A 52 7.06 3.06 29.58
CA GLY A 52 6.79 3.13 31.02
C GLY A 52 7.88 2.48 31.87
N MET A 53 8.28 1.25 31.53
CA MET A 53 9.36 0.51 32.20
C MET A 53 10.68 1.29 32.16
N LEU A 54 11.07 1.80 30.99
CA LEU A 54 12.28 2.60 30.84
C LEU A 54 12.23 3.88 31.68
N LEU A 55 11.08 4.56 31.72
CA LEU A 55 10.92 5.77 32.50
C LEU A 55 10.96 5.51 34.02
N VAL A 56 10.47 4.35 34.48
CA VAL A 56 10.70 3.87 35.86
C VAL A 56 12.20 3.67 36.12
N GLY A 57 12.89 2.93 35.25
CA GLY A 57 14.33 2.68 35.39
C GLY A 57 15.16 3.98 35.42
N ILE A 58 14.88 4.91 34.51
CA ILE A 58 15.52 6.22 34.46
C ILE A 58 15.24 7.02 35.75
N SER A 59 14.03 6.96 36.27
CA SER A 59 13.67 7.67 37.51
C SER A 59 14.41 7.12 38.74
N VAL A 60 14.65 5.81 38.79
CA VAL A 60 15.54 5.20 39.79
C VAL A 60 16.96 5.74 39.63
N PHE A 61 17.45 5.83 38.41
CA PHE A 61 18.77 6.41 38.14
C PHE A 61 18.87 7.89 38.48
N TYR A 62 17.78 8.65 38.60
CA TYR A 62 17.83 10.05 39.06
C TYR A 62 18.00 10.20 40.58
N MET A 63 17.68 9.18 41.38
CA MET A 63 17.69 9.26 42.84
C MET A 63 19.03 9.70 43.45
N PRO A 64 20.22 9.25 42.99
CA PRO A 64 21.50 9.71 43.54
C PRO A 64 21.67 11.23 43.48
N SER A 65 21.22 11.87 42.39
CA SER A 65 21.20 13.33 42.25
C SER A 65 20.19 14.00 43.18
N GLY A 66 19.07 13.35 43.47
CA GLY A 66 18.09 13.80 44.46
C GLY A 66 18.62 13.75 45.90
N PHE A 67 19.43 12.74 46.24
CA PHE A 67 19.98 12.59 47.59
C PHE A 67 21.24 13.43 47.84
N ASN A 68 22.17 13.50 46.88
CA ASN A 68 23.41 14.24 47.05
C ASN A 68 24.01 14.67 45.70
N ALA A 69 23.45 15.72 45.10
CA ALA A 69 23.91 16.23 43.81
C ALA A 69 25.42 16.61 43.77
N PRO A 70 25.99 17.28 44.80
CA PRO A 70 27.41 17.64 44.79
C PRO A 70 28.36 16.43 44.78
N ARG A 71 27.98 15.32 45.44
CA ARG A 71 28.77 14.08 45.41
C ARG A 71 28.76 13.42 44.03
N PHE A 72 27.65 13.55 43.29
CA PHE A 72 27.45 12.93 41.98
C PHE A 72 27.29 14.01 40.89
N VAL A 73 28.25 14.93 40.79
CA VAL A 73 28.08 16.13 39.95
C VAL A 73 27.98 15.83 38.45
N VAL A 74 28.78 14.89 37.94
CA VAL A 74 28.70 14.43 36.54
C VAL A 74 27.33 13.81 36.27
N HIS A 75 26.89 12.92 37.16
CA HIS A 75 25.58 12.27 37.08
C HIS A 75 24.43 13.29 37.13
N SER A 76 24.56 14.34 37.94
CA SER A 76 23.56 15.40 38.07
C SER A 76 23.45 16.23 36.79
N TRP A 77 24.57 16.47 36.10
CA TRP A 77 24.55 17.07 34.77
C TRP A 77 23.99 16.13 33.69
N LEU A 78 24.20 14.82 33.80
CA LEU A 78 23.54 13.84 32.91
C LEU A 78 22.02 13.82 33.10
N CYS A 79 21.51 14.00 34.33
CA CYS A 79 20.08 14.20 34.59
C CYS A 79 19.52 15.47 33.95
N VAL A 80 20.33 16.53 33.82
CA VAL A 80 19.93 17.75 33.10
C VAL A 80 19.96 17.50 31.59
N LEU A 81 21.02 16.85 31.08
CA LEU A 81 21.16 16.54 29.66
C LEU A 81 20.05 15.62 29.14
N SER A 82 19.62 14.64 29.94
CA SER A 82 18.51 13.75 29.54
C SER A 82 17.21 14.52 29.29
N ARG A 83 16.95 15.59 30.04
CA ARG A 83 15.81 16.50 29.79
C ARG A 83 15.96 17.26 28.49
N LEU A 84 17.17 17.72 28.15
CA LEU A 84 17.43 18.36 26.85
C LEU A 84 17.22 17.40 25.67
N ILE A 85 17.61 16.13 25.81
CA ILE A 85 17.36 15.10 24.80
C ILE A 85 15.85 14.90 24.61
N ALA A 86 15.07 14.83 25.70
CA ALA A 86 13.62 14.75 25.64
C ALA A 86 13.01 15.98 24.94
N VAL A 87 13.49 17.19 25.23
CA VAL A 87 13.08 18.42 24.53
C VAL A 87 13.30 18.31 23.02
N ALA A 88 14.49 17.87 22.59
CA ALA A 88 14.79 17.69 21.17
C ALA A 88 13.89 16.64 20.51
N PHE A 89 13.61 15.54 21.23
CA PHE A 89 12.69 14.49 20.78
C PHE A 89 11.27 15.01 20.60
N TRP A 90 10.75 15.82 21.53
CA TRP A 90 9.42 16.40 21.39
C TRP A 90 9.33 17.40 20.25
N ILE A 91 10.38 18.21 20.02
CA ILE A 91 10.45 19.10 18.85
C ILE A 91 10.38 18.28 17.55
N TYR A 92 11.10 17.16 17.47
CA TYR A 92 11.03 16.27 16.31
C TYR A 92 9.60 15.73 16.09
N LEU A 93 8.94 15.24 17.15
CA LEU A 93 7.58 14.71 17.03
C LEU A 93 6.54 15.78 16.67
N ILE A 94 6.66 17.00 17.20
CA ILE A 94 5.78 18.13 16.84
C ILE A 94 5.90 18.45 15.34
N ASN A 95 7.09 18.32 14.76
CA ASN A 95 7.33 18.64 13.35
C ASN A 95 7.04 17.48 12.38
N THR A 96 6.92 16.24 12.88
CA THR A 96 6.80 15.03 12.03
C THR A 96 5.50 14.26 12.22
N SER A 97 4.77 14.48 13.31
CA SER A 97 3.52 13.79 13.61
C SER A 97 2.30 14.59 13.16
N ASN A 98 1.27 13.86 12.71
CA ASN A 98 -0.04 14.42 12.40
C ASN A 98 -0.84 14.84 13.66
N GLN A 99 -0.31 14.58 14.87
CA GLN A 99 -0.91 14.96 16.15
C GLN A 99 -0.01 15.90 16.97
N ALA A 100 0.59 16.88 16.31
CA ALA A 100 1.55 17.81 16.90
C ALA A 100 1.07 18.45 18.22
N THR A 101 -0.22 18.79 18.33
CA THR A 101 -0.80 19.44 19.51
C THR A 101 -0.74 18.59 20.78
N VAL A 102 -0.77 17.26 20.65
CA VAL A 102 -0.71 16.32 21.79
C VAL A 102 0.65 16.37 22.47
N PHE A 103 1.72 16.68 21.74
CA PHE A 103 3.10 16.64 22.26
C PHE A 103 3.58 17.98 22.85
N VAL A 104 2.86 19.08 22.60
CA VAL A 104 3.23 20.42 23.11
C VAL A 104 3.31 20.47 24.65
N PRO A 105 2.36 19.90 25.42
CA PRO A 105 2.47 19.91 26.88
C PRO A 105 3.69 19.14 27.40
N MET A 106 4.04 18.02 26.76
CA MET A 106 5.21 17.20 27.13
C MET A 106 6.52 17.96 26.85
N PHE A 107 6.60 18.62 25.68
CA PHE A 107 7.69 19.53 25.35
C PHE A 107 7.87 20.63 26.40
N LEU A 108 6.80 21.34 26.76
CA LEU A 108 6.87 22.43 27.75
C LEU A 108 7.28 21.93 29.13
N GLY A 109 6.81 20.75 29.52
CA GLY A 109 7.18 20.09 30.78
C GLY A 109 8.69 19.79 30.85
N ASP A 110 9.23 19.09 29.87
CA ASP A 110 10.66 18.74 29.83
C ASP A 110 11.55 19.98 29.63
N LEU A 111 11.11 20.98 28.86
CA LEU A 111 11.84 22.24 28.69
C LEU A 111 11.94 23.00 30.00
N SER A 112 10.83 23.11 30.74
CA SER A 112 10.79 23.76 32.05
C SER A 112 11.73 23.06 33.04
N MET A 113 11.68 21.72 33.09
CA MET A 113 12.55 20.93 33.95
C MET A 113 14.03 21.06 33.56
N PHE A 114 14.35 21.04 32.25
CA PHE A 114 15.70 21.28 31.76
C PHE A 114 16.25 22.63 32.22
N LEU A 115 15.48 23.71 32.03
CA LEU A 115 15.89 25.06 32.40
C LEU A 115 16.06 25.21 33.91
N ILE A 116 15.08 24.75 34.70
CA ILE A 116 15.11 24.85 36.16
C ILE A 116 16.27 24.05 36.72
N LEU A 117 16.40 22.77 36.36
CA LEU A 117 17.48 21.92 36.85
C LEU A 117 18.86 22.42 36.40
N GLY A 118 18.98 22.82 35.13
CA GLY A 118 20.22 23.36 34.58
C GLY A 118 20.68 24.63 35.28
N ILE A 119 19.79 25.60 35.47
CA ILE A 119 20.09 26.88 36.15
C ILE A 119 20.44 26.63 37.61
N LEU A 120 19.64 25.85 38.35
CA LEU A 120 19.89 25.57 39.76
C LEU A 120 21.21 24.83 39.98
N LEU A 121 21.52 23.85 39.13
CA LEU A 121 22.80 23.13 39.20
C LEU A 121 23.97 24.04 38.81
N TYR A 122 23.83 24.88 37.79
CA TYR A 122 24.86 25.83 37.36
C TYR A 122 25.22 26.86 38.45
N LEU A 123 24.21 27.40 39.14
CA LEU A 123 24.36 28.34 40.25
C LEU A 123 24.82 27.66 41.55
N GLY A 124 24.50 26.37 41.71
CA GLY A 124 24.86 25.56 42.87
C GLY A 124 26.28 24.96 42.81
N THR A 125 26.90 24.90 41.63
CA THR A 125 28.20 24.25 41.39
C THR A 125 29.33 25.25 41.11
N THR A 126 30.56 24.83 41.38
CA THR A 126 31.75 25.63 41.11
C THR A 126 32.12 25.58 39.63
N PRO A 127 32.87 26.56 39.08
CA PRO A 127 33.28 26.54 37.67
C PRO A 127 33.99 25.24 37.23
N ALA A 128 34.77 24.63 38.12
CA ALA A 128 35.47 23.36 37.87
C ALA A 128 34.53 22.16 37.69
N THR A 129 33.30 22.23 38.21
CA THR A 129 32.32 21.15 38.16
C THR A 129 31.16 21.44 37.20
N ARG A 130 31.35 22.42 36.30
CA ARG A 130 30.42 22.73 35.20
C ARG A 130 30.69 21.85 33.98
N PRO A 131 29.71 21.69 33.06
CA PRO A 131 29.80 20.72 31.96
C PRO A 131 31.05 20.85 31.10
N LEU A 132 31.42 22.07 30.68
CA LEU A 132 32.59 22.28 29.84
C LEU A 132 33.91 21.86 30.51
N ALA A 133 34.07 22.20 31.80
CA ALA A 133 35.26 21.81 32.56
C ALA A 133 35.33 20.29 32.74
N LEU A 134 34.21 19.68 33.15
CA LEU A 134 34.09 18.22 33.31
C LEU A 134 34.34 17.47 32.00
N LEU A 135 33.86 17.98 30.87
CA LEU A 135 34.10 17.39 29.54
C LEU A 135 35.57 17.51 29.14
N CYS A 136 36.20 18.66 29.35
CA CYS A 136 37.63 18.85 29.05
C CYS A 136 38.51 17.93 29.88
N ASP A 137 38.22 17.80 31.18
CA ASP A 137 38.98 16.94 32.07
C ASP A 137 38.71 15.46 31.79
N GLY A 138 37.45 15.07 31.60
CA GLY A 138 37.09 13.70 31.19
C GLY A 138 37.74 13.30 29.85
N TRP A 139 37.79 14.20 28.87
CA TRP A 139 38.47 13.95 27.60
C TRP A 139 39.98 13.81 27.77
N ARG A 140 40.60 14.61 28.64
CA ARG A 140 42.03 14.51 28.95
C ARG A 140 42.37 13.18 29.60
N GLU A 141 41.61 12.78 30.61
CA GLU A 141 41.76 11.49 31.31
C GLU A 141 41.50 10.31 30.37
N TRP A 142 40.44 10.38 29.56
CA TRP A 142 40.14 9.36 28.56
C TRP A 142 41.28 9.21 27.55
N ARG A 143 41.78 10.33 26.99
CA ARG A 143 42.94 10.30 26.07
C ARG A 143 44.19 9.74 26.73
N ALA A 144 44.48 10.11 27.97
CA ALA A 144 45.65 9.61 28.70
C ALA A 144 45.52 8.09 28.96
N GLY A 145 44.37 7.64 29.44
CA GLY A 145 44.09 6.22 29.66
C GLY A 145 44.11 5.41 28.36
N TRP A 146 43.60 5.96 27.26
CA TRP A 146 43.62 5.33 25.95
C TRP A 146 45.04 5.27 25.38
N ALA A 147 45.83 6.35 25.51
CA ALA A 147 47.23 6.38 25.09
C ALA A 147 48.08 5.34 25.84
N LEU A 148 47.87 5.17 27.15
CA LEU A 148 48.52 4.13 27.95
C LEU A 148 48.18 2.72 27.45
N ARG A 149 46.89 2.44 27.23
CA ARG A 149 46.45 1.13 26.70
C ARG A 149 46.96 0.88 25.29
N TRP A 150 47.03 1.93 24.47
CA TRP A 150 47.54 1.87 23.10
C TRP A 150 49.04 1.57 23.03
N GLN A 151 49.79 1.60 24.13
CA GLN A 151 51.18 1.13 24.11
C GLN A 151 51.27 -0.40 24.02
N SER A 152 50.25 -1.13 24.49
CA SER A 152 50.21 -2.60 24.44
C SER A 152 49.96 -3.12 23.03
N HIS A 153 50.84 -4.01 22.55
CA HIS A 153 50.67 -4.67 21.25
C HIS A 153 49.36 -5.47 21.18
N GLY A 154 49.02 -6.19 22.26
CA GLY A 154 47.77 -6.95 22.35
C GLY A 154 46.52 -6.07 22.26
N PHE A 155 46.55 -4.86 22.85
CA PHE A 155 45.43 -3.92 22.74
C PHE A 155 45.27 -3.36 21.32
N LYS A 156 46.38 -3.04 20.64
CA LYS A 156 46.35 -2.60 19.23
C LYS A 156 45.76 -3.68 18.33
N VAL A 157 46.24 -4.91 18.46
CA VAL A 157 45.77 -6.06 17.65
C VAL A 157 44.30 -6.35 17.96
N GLY A 158 43.91 -6.41 19.23
CA GLY A 158 42.52 -6.61 19.64
C GLY A 158 41.59 -5.53 19.11
N THR A 159 42.00 -4.26 19.17
CA THR A 159 41.21 -3.15 18.60
C THR A 159 41.08 -3.28 17.09
N LEU A 160 42.18 -3.58 16.38
CA LEU A 160 42.14 -3.78 14.93
C LEU A 160 41.18 -4.91 14.55
N ILE A 161 41.24 -6.05 15.24
CA ILE A 161 40.33 -7.18 15.01
C ILE A 161 38.87 -6.76 15.22
N VAL A 162 38.56 -6.06 16.32
CA VAL A 162 37.19 -5.58 16.58
C VAL A 162 36.72 -4.62 15.49
N VAL A 163 37.55 -3.67 15.07
CA VAL A 163 37.21 -2.73 13.99
C VAL A 163 36.97 -3.45 12.67
N LEU A 164 37.82 -4.42 12.32
CA LEU A 164 37.66 -5.22 11.10
C LEU A 164 36.38 -6.07 11.15
N LEU A 165 36.08 -6.70 12.29
CA LEU A 165 34.85 -7.48 12.48
C LEU A 165 33.60 -6.60 12.39
N LEU A 166 33.59 -5.46 13.06
CA LEU A 166 32.47 -4.51 12.98
C LEU A 166 32.31 -3.95 11.56
N GLY A 167 33.42 -3.64 10.89
CA GLY A 167 33.42 -3.21 9.49
C GLY A 167 32.88 -4.30 8.55
N PHE A 168 33.27 -5.55 8.77
CA PHE A 168 32.78 -6.69 8.00
C PHE A 168 31.28 -6.94 8.22
N ILE A 169 30.82 -6.96 9.47
CA ILE A 169 29.39 -7.09 9.80
C ILE A 169 28.58 -5.93 9.22
N GLY A 170 29.11 -4.71 9.30
CA GLY A 170 28.52 -3.52 8.71
C GLY A 170 28.41 -3.62 7.19
N TYR A 171 29.47 -4.07 6.52
CA TYR A 171 29.48 -4.30 5.08
C TYR A 171 28.48 -5.38 4.66
N GLU A 172 28.47 -6.55 5.33
CA GLU A 172 27.51 -7.61 5.03
C GLU A 172 26.08 -7.15 5.29
N THR A 173 25.82 -6.41 6.36
CA THR A 173 24.49 -5.86 6.63
C THR A 173 24.06 -4.89 5.54
N TRP A 174 24.95 -3.98 5.12
CA TRP A 174 24.68 -3.10 3.99
C TRP A 174 24.44 -3.90 2.71
N TYR A 175 25.28 -4.88 2.40
CA TYR A 175 25.21 -5.68 1.18
C TYR A 175 23.91 -6.49 1.10
N GLN A 176 23.52 -7.14 2.19
CA GLN A 176 22.37 -8.05 2.24
C GLN A 176 21.03 -7.34 2.47
N MET A 177 21.02 -6.13 3.05
CA MET A 177 19.78 -5.43 3.43
C MET A 177 19.56 -4.06 2.78
N LEU A 178 20.63 -3.33 2.42
CA LEU A 178 20.52 -1.91 2.05
C LEU A 178 21.05 -1.59 0.65
N ARG A 179 21.89 -2.44 0.06
CA ARG A 179 22.51 -2.22 -1.24
C ARG A 179 21.44 -2.16 -2.34
N VAL A 180 21.29 -1.00 -2.95
CA VAL A 180 20.41 -0.83 -4.12
C VAL A 180 21.08 -1.42 -5.35
N VAL A 181 20.42 -2.35 -6.03
CA VAL A 181 20.84 -2.86 -7.33
C VAL A 181 20.03 -2.13 -8.42
N PRO A 182 20.67 -1.62 -9.49
CA PRO A 182 19.96 -0.99 -10.59
C PRO A 182 18.88 -1.91 -11.16
N ALA A 183 17.71 -1.35 -11.46
CA ALA A 183 16.61 -2.10 -12.06
C ALA A 183 16.98 -2.59 -13.46
N GLU A 184 16.36 -3.70 -13.86
CA GLU A 184 16.46 -4.21 -15.22
C GLU A 184 15.91 -3.18 -16.21
N LYS A 185 16.62 -3.01 -17.34
CA LYS A 185 16.20 -2.11 -18.42
C LYS A 185 15.54 -2.92 -19.52
N TYR A 186 14.27 -2.62 -19.80
CA TYR A 186 13.51 -3.27 -20.85
C TYR A 186 13.61 -2.51 -22.18
N ALA A 187 13.78 -3.25 -23.26
CA ALA A 187 13.92 -2.71 -24.60
C ALA A 187 12.60 -2.10 -25.12
N SER A 188 11.47 -2.77 -24.92
CA SER A 188 10.14 -2.29 -25.31
C SER A 188 9.42 -1.63 -24.12
N ASP A 189 8.55 -0.66 -24.42
CA ASP A 189 7.69 -0.05 -23.41
C ASP A 189 6.64 -1.02 -22.87
N GLU A 190 6.21 -1.99 -23.68
CA GLU A 190 5.28 -3.04 -23.25
C GLU A 190 5.93 -3.99 -22.24
N ASP A 191 7.18 -4.44 -22.46
CA ASP A 191 7.89 -5.26 -21.46
C ASP A 191 8.16 -4.45 -20.19
N HIS A 192 8.50 -3.17 -20.34
CA HIS A 192 8.66 -2.26 -19.20
C HIS A 192 7.35 -2.15 -18.41
N TYR A 193 6.22 -1.96 -19.10
CA TYR A 193 4.90 -1.94 -18.49
C TYR A 193 4.58 -3.24 -17.75
N LYS A 194 4.87 -4.40 -18.35
CA LYS A 194 4.56 -5.71 -17.78
C LYS A 194 5.45 -6.07 -16.58
N TYR A 195 6.73 -5.69 -16.59
CA TYR A 195 7.73 -6.28 -15.69
C TYR A 195 8.62 -5.28 -14.94
N ALA A 196 8.51 -3.97 -15.17
CA ALA A 196 9.29 -2.99 -14.43
C ALA A 196 8.63 -2.62 -13.09
N ALA A 197 9.50 -2.36 -12.11
CA ALA A 197 9.11 -1.86 -10.80
C ALA A 197 8.58 -0.43 -10.91
N ILE A 198 7.49 -0.11 -10.21
CA ILE A 198 6.95 1.25 -10.07
C ILE A 198 7.42 1.92 -8.78
N GLY A 199 7.83 1.11 -7.82
CA GLY A 199 8.52 1.50 -6.63
C GLY A 199 7.65 1.51 -5.38
N LEU A 200 7.43 0.33 -4.79
CA LEU A 200 6.65 0.20 -3.55
C LEU A 200 7.51 0.34 -2.31
N GLY A 201 6.91 0.68 -1.16
CA GLY A 201 7.57 0.60 0.14
C GLY A 201 7.93 -0.84 0.51
N ILE A 202 8.94 -1.04 1.37
CA ILE A 202 9.44 -2.38 1.70
C ILE A 202 8.37 -3.30 2.31
N GLU A 203 7.44 -2.72 3.10
CA GLU A 203 6.34 -3.47 3.70
C GLU A 203 5.33 -4.00 2.67
N ALA A 204 5.28 -3.42 1.46
CA ALA A 204 4.38 -3.81 0.38
C ALA A 204 5.02 -4.76 -0.65
N ARG A 205 6.29 -5.15 -0.45
CA ARG A 205 7.00 -6.11 -1.31
C ARG A 205 7.10 -7.47 -0.64
N ILE A 206 7.17 -8.52 -1.45
CA ILE A 206 7.38 -9.89 -0.97
C ILE A 206 8.81 -10.31 -1.34
N PRO A 207 9.62 -10.87 -0.42
CA PRO A 207 10.91 -11.46 -0.81
C PRO A 207 10.74 -12.47 -1.94
N TYR A 208 11.55 -12.36 -2.99
CA TYR A 208 11.39 -13.17 -4.21
C TYR A 208 11.47 -14.66 -3.94
N TYR A 209 12.41 -15.10 -3.11
CA TYR A 209 12.53 -16.52 -2.76
C TYR A 209 11.29 -17.02 -2.00
N LEU A 210 10.71 -16.19 -1.12
CA LEU A 210 9.47 -16.54 -0.44
C LEU A 210 8.32 -16.65 -1.44
N PHE A 211 8.13 -15.63 -2.29
CA PHE A 211 7.14 -15.66 -3.36
C PHE A 211 7.24 -16.93 -4.21
N ALA A 212 8.44 -17.30 -4.65
CA ALA A 212 8.64 -18.49 -5.49
C ALA A 212 8.26 -19.84 -4.84
N VAL A 213 8.21 -19.93 -3.50
CA VAL A 213 7.91 -21.19 -2.79
C VAL A 213 6.52 -21.22 -2.15
N LEU A 214 5.87 -20.07 -1.97
CA LEU A 214 4.60 -19.96 -1.25
C LEU A 214 3.52 -20.95 -1.73
N PRO A 215 3.21 -21.10 -3.03
CA PRO A 215 2.18 -22.05 -3.49
C PRO A 215 2.49 -23.51 -3.13
N GLN A 216 3.76 -23.91 -3.17
CA GLN A 216 4.21 -25.26 -2.80
C GLN A 216 4.18 -25.49 -1.29
N MET A 217 4.41 -24.45 -0.50
CA MET A 217 4.41 -24.54 0.95
C MET A 217 3.00 -24.63 1.55
N CYS A 218 2.02 -24.00 0.88
CA CYS A 218 0.66 -23.89 1.37
C CYS A 218 -0.38 -24.36 0.34
N PRO A 219 -0.23 -25.58 -0.24
CA PRO A 219 -1.14 -26.06 -1.28
C PRO A 219 -2.59 -26.16 -0.79
N GLU A 220 -2.80 -26.42 0.50
CA GLU A 220 -4.12 -26.48 1.13
C GLU A 220 -4.84 -25.13 1.22
N LYS A 221 -4.11 -24.02 1.03
CA LYS A 221 -4.68 -22.65 1.04
C LYS A 221 -5.00 -22.15 -0.37
N LEU A 222 -4.59 -22.86 -1.40
CA LEU A 222 -4.90 -22.51 -2.78
C LEU A 222 -6.39 -22.82 -3.08
N PRO A 223 -7.08 -22.01 -3.88
CA PRO A 223 -8.46 -22.30 -4.29
C PRO A 223 -8.61 -23.63 -5.06
N LYS A 224 -7.55 -24.04 -5.76
CA LYS A 224 -7.43 -25.30 -6.50
C LYS A 224 -5.95 -25.68 -6.64
N PRO A 225 -5.60 -26.95 -6.93
CA PRO A 225 -4.22 -27.34 -7.17
C PRO A 225 -3.59 -26.53 -8.32
N GLY A 226 -2.37 -26.04 -8.13
CA GLY A 226 -1.65 -25.25 -9.13
C GLY A 226 -0.61 -24.31 -8.54
N GLY A 227 -0.13 -23.36 -9.35
CA GLY A 227 0.73 -22.25 -8.94
C GLY A 227 -0.05 -20.96 -8.75
N TYR A 228 0.54 -19.83 -9.12
CA TYR A 228 -0.12 -18.53 -9.03
C TYR A 228 -1.24 -18.33 -10.06
N GLU A 229 -1.25 -19.09 -11.14
CA GLU A 229 -2.26 -19.08 -12.21
C GLU A 229 -3.68 -19.31 -11.66
N VAL A 230 -3.80 -19.98 -10.51
CA VAL A 230 -5.11 -20.22 -9.86
C VAL A 230 -5.79 -18.92 -9.42
N PHE A 231 -5.03 -17.84 -9.24
CA PHE A 231 -5.54 -16.50 -8.95
C PHE A 231 -5.66 -15.62 -10.21
N GLY A 232 -5.51 -16.19 -11.41
CA GLY A 232 -5.60 -15.46 -12.67
C GLY A 232 -4.33 -14.71 -13.07
N PHE A 233 -3.18 -15.00 -12.44
CA PHE A 233 -1.90 -14.46 -12.91
C PHE A 233 -1.56 -15.01 -14.31
N LEU A 234 -1.15 -14.10 -15.20
CA LEU A 234 -0.78 -14.43 -16.58
C LEU A 234 0.73 -14.62 -16.68
N PHE A 235 1.19 -15.70 -17.31
CA PHE A 235 2.61 -15.97 -17.54
C PHE A 235 2.93 -15.93 -19.03
N GLU A 236 4.09 -15.35 -19.36
CA GLU A 236 4.64 -15.36 -20.71
C GLU A 236 5.87 -16.27 -20.77
N ASN A 237 6.10 -16.89 -21.92
CA ASN A 237 7.21 -17.82 -22.10
C ASN A 237 8.56 -17.15 -21.81
N GLY A 238 9.41 -17.82 -21.03
CA GLY A 238 10.74 -17.33 -20.68
C GLY A 238 10.78 -16.27 -19.57
N LYS A 239 9.63 -15.90 -18.98
CA LYS A 239 9.55 -15.01 -17.82
C LYS A 239 9.30 -15.86 -16.57
N ASP A 240 9.98 -15.53 -15.48
CA ASP A 240 9.89 -16.27 -14.22
C ASP A 240 8.88 -15.66 -13.23
N LEU A 241 8.43 -14.44 -13.50
CA LEU A 241 7.33 -13.78 -12.82
C LEU A 241 6.13 -13.62 -13.77
N PRO A 242 4.91 -13.63 -13.22
CA PRO A 242 3.74 -13.31 -14.02
C PRO A 242 3.73 -11.84 -14.43
N VAL A 243 3.00 -11.54 -15.50
CA VAL A 243 2.71 -10.18 -15.95
C VAL A 243 2.14 -9.39 -14.77
N GLY A 244 2.67 -8.20 -14.54
CA GLY A 244 2.25 -7.37 -13.42
C GLY A 244 3.11 -7.48 -12.18
N MET A 245 4.04 -8.43 -12.12
CA MET A 245 4.92 -8.65 -10.97
C MET A 245 6.37 -8.33 -11.37
N ALA A 246 6.94 -7.32 -10.72
CA ALA A 246 8.26 -6.80 -11.04
C ALA A 246 9.30 -7.21 -9.99
N LYS A 247 10.51 -7.53 -10.42
CA LYS A 247 11.66 -7.71 -9.52
C LYS A 247 12.25 -6.36 -9.15
N ARG A 248 12.56 -6.20 -7.86
CA ARG A 248 13.35 -5.09 -7.34
C ARG A 248 14.29 -5.59 -6.25
N GLN A 249 15.54 -5.13 -6.25
CA GLN A 249 16.53 -5.56 -5.26
C GLN A 249 17.12 -4.38 -4.50
N ILE A 250 16.84 -4.36 -3.19
CA ILE A 250 17.47 -3.50 -2.19
C ILE A 250 17.93 -4.44 -1.08
N GLY A 251 19.23 -4.72 -1.05
CA GLY A 251 19.81 -5.83 -0.31
C GLY A 251 19.48 -7.17 -0.97
N TYR A 252 18.26 -7.65 -0.72
CA TYR A 252 17.75 -8.93 -1.18
C TYR A 252 16.70 -8.76 -2.30
N PRO A 253 16.51 -9.79 -3.16
CA PRO A 253 15.53 -9.70 -4.24
C PRO A 253 14.11 -9.73 -3.68
N THR A 254 13.28 -8.82 -4.16
CA THR A 254 11.85 -8.69 -3.82
C THR A 254 11.01 -8.64 -5.08
N VAL A 255 9.73 -8.94 -4.93
CA VAL A 255 8.70 -8.82 -5.96
C VAL A 255 7.68 -7.79 -5.50
N GLU A 256 7.32 -6.89 -6.40
CA GLU A 256 6.27 -5.90 -6.19
C GLU A 256 5.27 -5.90 -7.36
N PRO A 257 3.95 -5.74 -7.10
CA PRO A 257 2.99 -5.53 -8.16
C PRO A 257 3.21 -4.17 -8.84
N ASN A 258 2.95 -4.12 -10.15
CA ASN A 258 2.91 -2.90 -10.94
C ASN A 258 1.53 -2.73 -11.63
N CYS A 259 1.38 -1.71 -12.48
CA CYS A 259 0.14 -1.39 -13.17
C CYS A 259 -0.43 -2.56 -14.00
N ALA A 260 0.44 -3.36 -14.63
CA ALA A 260 0.03 -4.44 -15.52
C ALA A 260 -0.66 -5.60 -14.80
N LEU A 261 -0.53 -5.72 -13.48
CA LEU A 261 -1.23 -6.75 -12.71
C LEU A 261 -2.75 -6.59 -12.86
N CYS A 262 -3.24 -5.37 -12.66
CA CYS A 262 -4.67 -5.07 -12.72
C CYS A 262 -5.14 -4.69 -14.13
N HIS A 263 -4.22 -4.30 -15.00
CA HIS A 263 -4.52 -3.74 -16.32
C HIS A 263 -3.95 -4.58 -17.48
N THR A 264 -3.83 -5.89 -17.28
CA THR A 264 -3.61 -6.84 -18.38
C THR A 264 -4.67 -7.93 -18.35
N GLY A 265 -5.47 -8.00 -19.40
CA GLY A 265 -6.50 -9.02 -19.57
C GLY A 265 -6.06 -10.17 -20.46
N SER A 266 -6.92 -11.17 -20.59
CA SER A 266 -6.72 -12.26 -21.54
C SER A 266 -8.02 -12.77 -22.13
N TYR A 267 -7.98 -13.23 -23.38
CA TYR A 267 -9.11 -13.88 -24.02
C TYR A 267 -8.71 -15.13 -24.82
N ARG A 268 -9.70 -15.99 -25.05
CA ARG A 268 -9.66 -17.18 -25.89
C ARG A 268 -10.94 -17.24 -26.71
N ALA A 269 -10.82 -17.64 -27.98
CA ALA A 269 -12.00 -17.84 -28.82
C ALA A 269 -12.74 -19.12 -28.40
N ASN A 270 -12.01 -20.16 -28.01
CA ASN A 270 -12.54 -21.42 -27.51
C ASN A 270 -11.78 -21.89 -26.26
N ALA A 271 -12.41 -22.75 -25.45
CA ALA A 271 -11.82 -23.27 -24.22
C ALA A 271 -10.55 -24.12 -24.43
N SER A 272 -10.29 -24.61 -25.65
CA SER A 272 -9.08 -25.35 -26.03
C SER A 272 -7.93 -24.46 -26.48
N ASP A 273 -8.18 -23.18 -26.74
CA ASP A 273 -7.16 -22.29 -27.32
C ASP A 273 -6.15 -21.84 -26.26
N VAL A 274 -4.99 -21.37 -26.72
CA VAL A 274 -4.02 -20.69 -25.86
C VAL A 274 -4.52 -19.27 -25.57
N ALA A 275 -4.49 -18.86 -24.30
CA ALA A 275 -4.88 -17.52 -23.89
C ALA A 275 -4.03 -16.45 -24.57
N LYS A 276 -4.70 -15.45 -25.15
CA LYS A 276 -4.05 -14.26 -25.70
C LYS A 276 -4.06 -13.17 -24.65
N THR A 277 -2.88 -12.82 -24.16
CA THR A 277 -2.66 -11.68 -23.26
C THR A 277 -2.90 -10.38 -24.01
N VAL A 278 -3.60 -9.44 -23.38
CA VAL A 278 -3.88 -8.11 -23.90
C VAL A 278 -3.39 -7.09 -22.88
N ALA A 279 -2.22 -6.50 -23.15
CA ALA A 279 -1.71 -5.39 -22.35
C ALA A 279 -2.72 -4.23 -22.35
N THR A 280 -2.83 -3.51 -21.24
CA THR A 280 -3.71 -2.35 -21.02
C THR A 280 -5.22 -2.63 -20.93
N ALA A 281 -5.64 -3.89 -21.07
CA ALA A 281 -7.02 -4.33 -20.86
C ALA A 281 -7.34 -4.60 -19.36
N PRO A 282 -8.60 -4.52 -18.93
CA PRO A 282 -9.04 -5.04 -17.64
C PRO A 282 -8.56 -6.48 -17.38
N ALA A 283 -8.00 -6.74 -16.20
CA ALA A 283 -7.56 -8.08 -15.81
C ALA A 283 -8.74 -9.00 -15.41
N ASN A 284 -9.54 -9.42 -16.39
CA ASN A 284 -10.80 -10.15 -16.24
C ASN A 284 -10.72 -11.47 -15.43
N THR A 285 -9.54 -12.06 -15.27
CA THR A 285 -9.32 -13.30 -14.52
C THR A 285 -8.66 -13.10 -13.15
N LEU A 286 -8.11 -11.92 -12.87
CA LEU A 286 -7.32 -11.67 -11.65
C LEU A 286 -8.19 -11.68 -10.39
N GLN A 287 -7.83 -12.53 -9.44
CA GLN A 287 -8.45 -12.63 -8.11
C GLN A 287 -7.54 -12.05 -7.03
N LEU A 288 -7.38 -10.72 -7.04
CA LEU A 288 -6.44 -10.01 -6.16
C LEU A 288 -6.72 -10.26 -4.67
N GLN A 289 -7.98 -10.17 -4.26
CA GLN A 289 -8.38 -10.46 -2.88
C GLN A 289 -8.04 -11.91 -2.47
N ALA A 290 -8.28 -12.90 -3.35
CA ALA A 290 -7.98 -14.29 -3.05
C ALA A 290 -6.47 -14.53 -2.90
N PHE A 291 -5.65 -13.89 -3.75
CA PHE A 291 -4.18 -13.94 -3.64
C PHE A 291 -3.68 -13.32 -2.32
N GLN A 292 -4.21 -12.15 -1.94
CA GLN A 292 -3.88 -11.50 -0.67
C GLN A 292 -4.16 -12.42 0.52
N TRP A 293 -5.38 -12.98 0.58
CA TRP A 293 -5.77 -13.86 1.68
C TRP A 293 -5.01 -15.19 1.68
N PHE A 294 -4.65 -15.72 0.51
CA PHE A 294 -3.73 -16.87 0.42
C PHE A 294 -2.38 -16.56 1.10
N ALA A 295 -1.76 -15.42 0.78
CA ALA A 295 -0.48 -15.05 1.38
C ALA A 295 -0.60 -14.86 2.90
N TYR A 296 -1.68 -14.21 3.36
CA TYR A 296 -1.96 -14.00 4.78
C TYR A 296 -2.19 -15.31 5.54
N ASP A 297 -2.99 -16.21 4.98
CA ASP A 297 -3.34 -17.48 5.61
C ASP A 297 -2.17 -18.46 5.59
N CYS A 298 -1.33 -18.42 4.55
CA CYS A 298 -0.06 -19.14 4.54
C CYS A 298 0.88 -18.63 5.63
N ALA A 299 1.09 -17.31 5.76
CA ALA A 299 1.94 -16.74 6.80
C ALA A 299 1.41 -16.95 8.23
N SER A 300 0.08 -17.09 8.38
CA SER A 300 -0.58 -17.38 9.65
C SER A 300 -0.53 -18.85 10.06
N ASP A 301 -0.21 -19.75 9.13
CA ASP A 301 -0.23 -21.19 9.40
C ASP A 301 0.87 -21.56 10.40
N PRO A 302 0.59 -22.39 11.43
CA PRO A 302 1.61 -22.87 12.35
C PRO A 302 2.78 -23.58 11.66
N LYS A 303 2.55 -24.18 10.49
CA LYS A 303 3.61 -24.81 9.67
C LYS A 303 4.55 -23.79 9.03
N PHE A 304 4.14 -22.52 8.94
CA PHE A 304 4.96 -21.43 8.42
C PHE A 304 6.03 -21.03 9.45
N THR A 305 7.02 -21.91 9.57
CA THR A 305 8.23 -21.70 10.36
C THR A 305 9.36 -21.28 9.42
N THR A 306 10.30 -20.48 9.93
CA THR A 306 11.50 -20.11 9.16
C THR A 306 12.22 -21.34 8.61
N ASP A 307 12.28 -22.44 9.37
CA ASP A 307 12.96 -23.66 8.96
C ASP A 307 12.28 -24.34 7.78
N ALA A 308 10.94 -24.42 7.79
CA ALA A 308 10.15 -24.92 6.67
C ALA A 308 10.32 -24.03 5.43
N VAL A 309 10.28 -22.70 5.61
CA VAL A 309 10.47 -21.74 4.51
C VAL A 309 11.87 -21.88 3.90
N MET A 310 12.91 -21.91 4.73
CA MET A 310 14.29 -22.07 4.24
C MET A 310 14.50 -23.42 3.57
N THR A 311 13.84 -24.49 4.04
CA THR A 311 13.88 -25.81 3.38
C THR A 311 13.28 -25.74 1.98
N ALA A 312 12.11 -25.10 1.84
CA ALA A 312 11.47 -24.90 0.54
C ALA A 312 12.33 -24.02 -0.39
N ILE A 313 12.90 -22.93 0.13
CA ILE A 313 13.80 -22.05 -0.63
C ILE A 313 15.03 -22.81 -1.13
N ASN A 314 15.70 -23.57 -0.26
CA ASN A 314 16.90 -24.33 -0.62
C ASN A 314 16.62 -25.46 -1.63
N SER A 315 15.37 -25.90 -1.77
CA SER A 315 14.98 -26.87 -2.81
C SER A 315 14.95 -26.27 -4.22
N LYS A 316 14.86 -24.93 -4.33
CA LYS A 316 14.79 -24.20 -5.61
C LYS A 316 16.00 -23.30 -5.86
N PHE A 317 16.63 -22.79 -4.82
CA PHE A 317 17.69 -21.78 -4.90
C PHE A 317 18.94 -22.21 -4.12
N GLN A 318 20.10 -21.88 -4.66
CA GLN A 318 21.38 -22.08 -3.98
C GLN A 318 21.87 -20.76 -3.37
N LEU A 319 21.48 -20.51 -2.11
CA LEU A 319 21.86 -19.29 -1.40
C LEU A 319 23.28 -19.36 -0.84
N GLY A 320 23.97 -18.22 -0.88
CA GLY A 320 25.27 -18.03 -0.23
C GLY A 320 25.18 -18.14 1.31
N PHE A 321 26.33 -18.26 1.98
CA PHE A 321 26.38 -18.42 3.45
C PHE A 321 25.71 -17.26 4.19
N PHE A 322 26.11 -16.01 3.91
CA PHE A 322 25.53 -14.83 4.55
C PHE A 322 24.09 -14.61 4.11
N GLU A 323 23.79 -14.74 2.81
CA GLU A 323 22.42 -14.65 2.30
C GLU A 323 21.45 -15.60 3.04
N ARG A 324 21.90 -16.83 3.33
CA ARG A 324 21.13 -17.80 4.13
C ARG A 324 20.90 -17.35 5.57
N ILE A 325 21.92 -16.78 6.21
CA ILE A 325 21.82 -16.22 7.58
C ILE A 325 20.81 -15.06 7.60
N TYR A 326 20.95 -14.09 6.71
CA TYR A 326 20.04 -12.94 6.65
C TYR A 326 18.61 -13.37 6.29
N ASN A 327 18.43 -14.32 5.36
CA ASN A 327 17.11 -14.85 5.05
C ASN A 327 16.46 -15.51 6.28
N ARG A 328 17.21 -16.37 6.98
CA ARG A 328 16.70 -17.10 8.14
C ARG A 328 16.34 -16.18 9.30
N TYR A 329 17.25 -15.28 9.69
CA TYR A 329 17.11 -14.55 10.95
C TYR A 329 16.49 -13.16 10.81
N LEU A 330 16.45 -12.58 9.61
CA LEU A 330 15.92 -11.23 9.40
C LEU A 330 14.79 -11.21 8.35
N ILE A 331 15.07 -11.58 7.09
CA ILE A 331 14.17 -11.31 5.97
C ILE A 331 12.86 -12.11 6.10
N ILE A 332 12.91 -13.42 6.39
CA ILE A 332 11.70 -14.25 6.51
C ILE A 332 10.86 -13.86 7.74
N PRO A 333 11.44 -13.65 8.95
CA PRO A 333 10.70 -13.11 10.08
C PRO A 333 10.05 -11.75 9.79
N MET A 334 10.77 -10.83 9.13
CA MET A 334 10.24 -9.52 8.74
C MET A 334 9.07 -9.67 7.75
N ALA A 335 9.21 -10.51 6.73
CA ALA A 335 8.15 -10.75 5.75
C ALA A 335 6.90 -11.39 6.38
N LYS A 336 7.09 -12.34 7.30
CA LYS A 336 5.98 -12.93 8.08
C LYS A 336 5.26 -11.85 8.89
N SER A 337 6.01 -11.02 9.61
CA SER A 337 5.44 -9.93 10.41
C SER A 337 4.67 -8.92 9.55
N ALA A 338 5.23 -8.54 8.40
CA ALA A 338 4.56 -7.65 7.45
C ALA A 338 3.25 -8.24 6.91
N LEU A 339 3.24 -9.52 6.50
CA LEU A 339 2.02 -10.20 6.02
C LEU A 339 0.94 -10.30 7.11
N LEU A 340 1.32 -10.55 8.37
CA LEU A 340 0.38 -10.59 9.49
C LEU A 340 -0.18 -9.21 9.85
N LYS A 341 0.64 -8.16 9.78
CA LYS A 341 0.20 -6.77 9.95
C LYS A 341 -0.77 -6.37 8.85
N GLN A 342 -0.48 -6.72 7.60
CA GLN A 342 -1.40 -6.51 6.48
C GLN A 342 -2.71 -7.30 6.66
N LYS A 343 -2.65 -8.58 7.08
CA LYS A 343 -3.85 -9.38 7.38
C LYS A 343 -4.81 -8.65 8.32
N GLN A 344 -4.27 -8.05 9.38
CA GLN A 344 -5.06 -7.28 10.33
C GLN A 344 -5.61 -6.00 9.72
N ALA A 345 -4.78 -5.24 9.00
CA ALA A 345 -5.19 -3.99 8.34
C ALA A 345 -6.29 -4.19 7.27
N TYR A 346 -6.32 -5.37 6.64
CA TYR A 346 -7.30 -5.72 5.60
C TYR A 346 -8.45 -6.60 6.10
N ALA A 347 -8.58 -6.84 7.41
CA ALA A 347 -9.62 -7.71 7.97
C ALA A 347 -11.04 -7.25 7.63
N TRP A 348 -11.26 -5.93 7.45
CA TRP A 348 -12.53 -5.35 7.01
C TRP A 348 -13.06 -5.95 5.70
N GLN A 349 -12.17 -6.43 4.81
CA GLN A 349 -12.57 -7.05 3.55
C GLN A 349 -13.45 -8.30 3.76
N LYS A 350 -13.28 -9.03 4.88
CA LYS A 350 -14.11 -10.20 5.20
C LYS A 350 -15.54 -9.83 5.61
N LEU A 351 -15.79 -8.56 5.92
CA LEU A 351 -17.10 -8.02 6.30
C LEU A 351 -17.86 -7.45 5.10
N ARG A 352 -17.29 -7.54 3.89
CA ARG A 352 -17.90 -7.08 2.63
C ARG A 352 -18.13 -8.24 1.68
N PRO A 353 -19.02 -8.09 0.69
CA PRO A 353 -19.14 -9.05 -0.40
C PRO A 353 -17.77 -9.30 -1.07
N PRO A 354 -17.43 -10.57 -1.39
CA PRO A 354 -16.15 -10.88 -2.01
C PRO A 354 -15.99 -10.17 -3.36
N GLN A 355 -14.78 -9.65 -3.62
CA GLN A 355 -14.47 -8.89 -4.82
C GLN A 355 -14.51 -9.78 -6.07
N GLY A 356 -14.01 -11.01 -5.98
CA GLY A 356 -13.97 -11.93 -7.13
C GLY A 356 -13.01 -11.48 -8.26
N PRO A 357 -12.99 -12.21 -9.39
CA PRO A 357 -12.14 -11.94 -10.54
C PRO A 357 -12.43 -10.58 -11.19
N GLY A 358 -11.40 -9.89 -11.65
CA GLY A 358 -11.51 -8.65 -12.43
C GLY A 358 -11.91 -7.41 -11.64
N ARG A 359 -12.03 -7.51 -10.31
CA ARG A 359 -12.54 -6.43 -9.47
C ARG A 359 -11.66 -6.17 -8.26
N THR A 360 -11.68 -4.94 -7.78
CA THR A 360 -11.02 -4.57 -6.52
C THR A 360 -11.68 -3.40 -5.81
N ASP A 361 -11.48 -3.31 -4.50
CA ASP A 361 -11.87 -2.11 -3.73
C ASP A 361 -10.82 -1.01 -3.90
N THR A 362 -11.25 0.13 -4.43
CA THR A 362 -10.33 1.17 -4.92
C THR A 362 -9.89 2.19 -3.87
N PHE A 363 -10.77 2.54 -2.92
CA PHE A 363 -10.50 3.66 -2.00
C PHE A 363 -10.57 3.29 -0.52
N ASN A 364 -11.20 2.18 -0.12
CA ASN A 364 -11.13 1.74 1.28
C ASN A 364 -9.70 1.42 1.74
N PRO A 365 -8.84 0.76 0.93
CA PRO A 365 -7.43 0.60 1.29
C PRO A 365 -6.74 1.94 1.54
N THR A 366 -6.95 2.92 0.65
CA THR A 366 -6.36 4.26 0.80
C THR A 366 -6.91 5.00 2.03
N LYS A 367 -8.23 4.98 2.26
CA LYS A 367 -8.86 5.57 3.45
C LYS A 367 -8.26 5.01 4.73
N MET A 368 -8.27 3.69 4.87
CA MET A 368 -7.99 3.02 6.14
C MET A 368 -6.49 2.81 6.36
N VAL A 369 -5.76 2.37 5.34
CA VAL A 369 -4.34 1.98 5.46
C VAL A 369 -3.41 3.17 5.27
N VAL A 370 -3.72 4.10 4.36
CA VAL A 370 -2.87 5.26 4.06
C VAL A 370 -3.24 6.47 4.93
N PHE A 371 -4.53 6.83 4.96
CA PHE A 371 -4.98 8.02 5.68
C PHE A 371 -5.49 7.74 7.11
N GLY A 372 -5.59 6.48 7.53
CA GLY A 372 -5.97 6.11 8.90
C GLY A 372 -7.42 6.40 9.27
N PHE A 373 -8.32 6.48 8.28
CA PHE A 373 -9.75 6.62 8.53
C PHE A 373 -10.31 5.38 9.24
N PRO A 374 -11.31 5.54 10.13
CA PRO A 374 -12.03 4.39 10.68
C PRO A 374 -12.78 3.63 9.56
N ASP A 375 -13.07 2.35 9.82
CA ASP A 375 -13.97 1.58 8.94
C ASP A 375 -15.38 2.18 8.98
N ASP A 376 -15.81 2.78 7.87
CA ASP A 376 -17.11 3.42 7.69
C ASP A 376 -18.16 2.48 7.05
N SER A 377 -17.87 1.18 6.99
CA SER A 377 -18.76 0.16 6.44
C SER A 377 -19.04 0.27 4.92
N THR A 378 -18.41 1.22 4.21
CA THR A 378 -18.64 1.42 2.77
C THR A 378 -18.03 0.29 1.93
N ILE A 379 -18.53 0.13 0.69
CA ILE A 379 -18.05 -0.85 -0.30
C ILE A 379 -17.51 -0.09 -1.51
N GLY A 380 -16.21 -0.20 -1.79
CA GLY A 380 -15.55 0.47 -2.91
C GLY A 380 -15.19 -0.45 -4.08
N THR A 381 -15.76 -1.66 -4.10
CA THR A 381 -15.47 -2.70 -5.11
C THR A 381 -15.98 -2.28 -6.49
N VAL A 382 -15.07 -2.28 -7.46
CA VAL A 382 -15.35 -1.96 -8.87
C VAL A 382 -14.64 -2.92 -9.80
N ASP A 383 -15.12 -2.98 -11.04
CA ASP A 383 -14.40 -3.57 -12.16
C ASP A 383 -13.13 -2.78 -12.50
N LEU A 384 -12.08 -3.50 -12.88
CA LEU A 384 -10.79 -2.93 -13.24
C LEU A 384 -10.91 -2.22 -14.60
N PRO A 385 -10.61 -0.92 -14.71
CA PRO A 385 -10.77 -0.22 -15.98
C PRO A 385 -9.64 -0.54 -16.96
N GLN A 386 -9.87 -0.26 -18.24
CA GLN A 386 -8.82 -0.19 -19.26
C GLN A 386 -7.89 1.00 -19.04
N VAL A 387 -6.65 0.90 -19.53
CA VAL A 387 -5.65 2.00 -19.46
C VAL A 387 -5.08 2.42 -20.81
N TRP A 388 -5.65 1.96 -21.93
CA TRP A 388 -5.35 2.50 -23.25
C TRP A 388 -5.99 3.88 -23.50
N ASN A 389 -5.62 4.52 -24.60
CA ASN A 389 -6.09 5.82 -25.08
C ASN A 389 -6.08 6.89 -23.97
N GLN A 390 -4.97 7.04 -23.24
CA GLN A 390 -4.94 8.01 -22.15
C GLN A 390 -4.86 9.46 -22.66
N LYS A 391 -4.31 9.71 -23.86
CA LYS A 391 -4.21 11.06 -24.40
C LYS A 391 -5.57 11.78 -24.54
N PRO A 392 -6.59 11.20 -25.20
CA PRO A 392 -7.91 11.84 -25.26
C PRO A 392 -8.66 11.85 -23.92
N ARG A 393 -8.12 11.23 -22.86
CA ARG A 393 -8.70 11.23 -21.51
C ARG A 393 -8.13 12.34 -20.61
N GLU A 394 -7.06 13.03 -21.02
CA GLU A 394 -6.47 14.14 -20.25
C GLU A 394 -7.46 15.29 -19.99
N SER A 395 -8.47 15.47 -20.86
CA SER A 395 -9.51 16.50 -20.70
C SER A 395 -10.79 16.01 -20.02
N LEU A 396 -10.79 14.80 -19.46
CA LEU A 396 -11.98 14.13 -18.91
C LEU A 396 -11.91 13.97 -17.39
N TYR A 397 -13.05 13.73 -16.76
CA TYR A 397 -13.07 13.22 -15.39
C TYR A 397 -12.82 11.71 -15.38
N LEU A 398 -11.78 11.34 -14.65
CA LEU A 398 -11.19 10.01 -14.51
C LEU A 398 -11.82 9.26 -13.32
N HIS A 399 -11.48 7.96 -13.23
CA HIS A 399 -12.18 6.97 -12.39
C HIS A 399 -13.65 6.80 -12.74
N TRP A 400 -14.27 5.73 -12.22
CA TRP A 400 -15.68 5.44 -12.47
C TRP A 400 -16.61 6.57 -12.05
N ASP A 401 -16.31 7.25 -10.95
CA ASP A 401 -17.10 8.32 -10.33
C ASP A 401 -16.72 9.72 -10.82
N GLY A 402 -15.77 9.87 -11.75
CA GLY A 402 -15.38 11.19 -12.26
C GLY A 402 -14.78 12.10 -11.17
N ASN A 403 -14.08 11.49 -10.21
CA ASN A 403 -13.64 12.13 -8.98
C ASN A 403 -12.29 12.86 -9.09
N ASN A 404 -11.62 12.81 -10.24
CA ASN A 404 -10.33 13.44 -10.49
C ASN A 404 -10.20 13.76 -11.99
N ASN A 405 -9.57 14.87 -12.37
CA ASN A 405 -9.33 15.23 -13.78
C ASN A 405 -7.85 15.48 -14.11
N ASP A 406 -6.94 14.97 -13.29
CA ASP A 406 -5.50 15.04 -13.50
C ASP A 406 -4.91 13.62 -13.56
N ILE A 407 -4.34 13.27 -14.72
CA ILE A 407 -3.82 11.93 -14.96
C ILE A 407 -2.62 11.59 -14.08
N HIS A 408 -1.79 12.58 -13.74
CA HIS A 408 -0.62 12.38 -12.89
C HIS A 408 -1.07 12.10 -11.46
N GLU A 409 -1.98 12.91 -10.93
CA GLU A 409 -2.57 12.71 -9.60
C GLU A 409 -3.22 11.33 -9.49
N ARG A 410 -4.09 10.99 -10.46
CA ARG A 410 -4.75 9.68 -10.53
C ARG A 410 -3.75 8.53 -10.48
N ASN A 411 -2.69 8.60 -11.29
CA ASN A 411 -1.69 7.55 -11.37
C ASN A 411 -0.94 7.39 -10.05
N TYR A 412 -0.45 8.48 -9.45
CA TYR A 412 0.26 8.40 -8.17
C TYR A 412 -0.65 7.95 -7.02
N ALA A 413 -1.93 8.34 -7.01
CA ALA A 413 -2.88 7.85 -6.02
C ALA A 413 -3.14 6.34 -6.18
N ALA A 414 -3.24 5.83 -7.41
CA ALA A 414 -3.33 4.39 -7.67
C ALA A 414 -2.07 3.64 -7.21
N ALA A 415 -0.89 4.20 -7.45
CA ALA A 415 0.37 3.64 -6.94
C ALA A 415 0.42 3.65 -5.40
N MET A 416 -0.08 4.72 -4.78
CA MET A 416 -0.18 4.83 -3.31
C MET A 416 -1.06 3.73 -2.73
N ALA A 417 -2.20 3.45 -3.36
CA ALA A 417 -3.16 2.44 -2.91
C ALA A 417 -2.55 1.02 -2.87
N VAL A 418 -1.57 0.73 -3.73
CA VAL A 418 -0.86 -0.55 -3.75
C VAL A 418 0.44 -0.54 -2.93
N GLY A 419 0.78 0.57 -2.29
CA GLY A 419 1.89 0.68 -1.33
C GLY A 419 3.11 1.48 -1.79
N ALA A 420 3.00 2.27 -2.85
CA ALA A 420 4.04 3.25 -3.21
C ALA A 420 4.04 4.43 -2.21
N THR A 421 5.22 4.94 -1.92
CA THR A 421 5.42 6.13 -1.07
C THR A 421 6.23 7.18 -1.84
N PRO A 422 6.18 8.46 -1.44
CA PRO A 422 7.02 9.50 -2.04
C PRO A 422 8.50 9.15 -2.12
N GLU A 423 9.02 8.40 -1.13
CA GLU A 423 10.42 8.02 -1.02
C GLU A 423 10.76 6.73 -1.79
N SER A 424 9.77 5.89 -2.13
CA SER A 424 10.00 4.56 -2.70
C SER A 424 9.69 4.46 -4.19
N VAL A 425 8.80 5.34 -4.69
CA VAL A 425 8.38 5.39 -6.10
C VAL A 425 9.58 5.62 -7.02
N LEU A 426 9.48 5.16 -8.26
CA LEU A 426 10.50 5.30 -9.29
C LEU A 426 9.97 6.19 -10.42
N PRO A 427 10.09 7.53 -10.34
CA PRO A 427 9.43 8.45 -11.28
C PRO A 427 9.80 8.22 -12.74
N GLU A 428 11.06 7.87 -13.04
CA GLU A 428 11.47 7.57 -14.42
C GLU A 428 10.73 6.35 -14.99
N SER A 429 10.71 5.25 -14.23
CA SER A 429 10.00 4.02 -14.60
C SER A 429 8.49 4.27 -14.73
N PHE A 430 7.93 5.01 -13.78
CA PHE A 430 6.51 5.33 -13.71
C PHE A 430 6.04 6.23 -14.86
N ASN A 431 6.82 7.26 -15.18
CA ASN A 431 6.54 8.19 -16.27
C ASN A 431 6.72 7.53 -17.64
N ARG A 432 7.66 6.59 -17.80
CA ARG A 432 7.80 5.81 -19.04
C ARG A 432 6.51 5.05 -19.36
N VAL A 433 5.94 4.37 -18.36
CA VAL A 433 4.63 3.70 -18.51
C VAL A 433 3.53 4.71 -18.83
N THR A 434 3.43 5.80 -18.06
CA THR A 434 2.40 6.82 -18.26
C THR A 434 2.44 7.39 -19.68
N ASN A 435 3.64 7.72 -20.18
CA ASN A 435 3.83 8.29 -21.53
C ASN A 435 3.47 7.30 -22.63
N TRP A 436 3.81 6.02 -22.48
CA TRP A 436 3.43 4.98 -23.43
C TRP A 436 1.91 4.85 -23.53
N LEU A 437 1.21 4.81 -22.39
CA LEU A 437 -0.25 4.69 -22.31
C LEU A 437 -1.01 5.86 -22.94
N LEU A 438 -0.39 7.04 -23.10
CA LEU A 438 -1.00 8.16 -23.83
C LEU A 438 -1.35 7.77 -25.27
N GLY A 439 -0.46 7.04 -25.96
CA GLY A 439 -0.60 6.67 -27.36
C GLY A 439 -1.10 5.25 -27.63
N THR A 440 -1.07 4.36 -26.64
CA THR A 440 -1.49 2.95 -26.80
C THR A 440 -2.98 2.85 -27.08
N LYS A 441 -3.37 2.12 -28.13
CA LYS A 441 -4.76 1.91 -28.54
C LYS A 441 -5.31 0.56 -28.08
N PRO A 442 -6.63 0.40 -27.92
CA PRO A 442 -7.25 -0.90 -27.71
C PRO A 442 -6.95 -1.87 -28.86
N PRO A 443 -6.97 -3.18 -28.60
CA PRO A 443 -6.96 -4.17 -29.67
C PRO A 443 -8.25 -4.09 -30.50
N ALA A 444 -8.12 -4.22 -31.82
CA ALA A 444 -9.28 -4.40 -32.69
C ALA A 444 -9.98 -5.73 -32.38
N TRP A 445 -11.27 -5.80 -32.68
CA TRP A 445 -12.03 -7.05 -32.67
C TRP A 445 -11.36 -8.08 -33.58
N PRO A 446 -10.94 -9.25 -33.05
CA PRO A 446 -10.07 -10.18 -33.78
C PRO A 446 -10.82 -11.15 -34.70
N TRP A 447 -12.16 -11.11 -34.71
CA TRP A 447 -13.00 -11.99 -35.52
C TRP A 447 -13.66 -11.24 -36.68
N ALA A 448 -14.36 -11.97 -37.56
CA ALA A 448 -15.09 -11.35 -38.66
C ALA A 448 -16.25 -10.48 -38.14
N LEU A 449 -16.58 -9.45 -38.91
CA LEU A 449 -17.69 -8.53 -38.66
C LEU A 449 -18.71 -8.61 -39.80
N ASP A 450 -19.98 -8.58 -39.44
CA ASP A 450 -21.09 -8.42 -40.37
C ASP A 450 -21.23 -6.94 -40.78
N GLN A 451 -20.60 -6.57 -41.90
CA GLN A 451 -20.51 -5.18 -42.35
C GLN A 451 -21.89 -4.54 -42.59
N ALA A 452 -22.90 -5.32 -42.99
CA ALA A 452 -24.25 -4.80 -43.17
C ALA A 452 -24.86 -4.38 -41.83
N LYS A 453 -24.67 -5.19 -40.78
CA LYS A 453 -25.09 -4.85 -39.42
C LYS A 453 -24.27 -3.72 -38.80
N VAL A 454 -22.96 -3.63 -39.08
CA VAL A 454 -22.15 -2.47 -38.67
C VAL A 454 -22.74 -1.18 -39.25
N ALA A 455 -23.05 -1.17 -40.55
CA ALA A 455 -23.66 -0.02 -41.21
C ALA A 455 -25.05 0.31 -40.66
N GLN A 456 -25.86 -0.71 -40.32
CA GLN A 456 -27.16 -0.52 -39.67
C GLN A 456 -27.05 -0.03 -38.21
N GLY A 457 -26.03 -0.50 -37.48
CA GLY A 457 -25.81 -0.19 -36.07
C GLY A 457 -25.26 1.20 -35.83
N LYS A 458 -24.47 1.75 -36.77
CA LYS A 458 -23.87 3.07 -36.60
C LYS A 458 -24.90 4.19 -36.33
N PRO A 459 -25.99 4.35 -37.11
CA PRO A 459 -27.01 5.36 -36.80
C PRO A 459 -27.69 5.14 -35.45
N VAL A 460 -27.85 3.88 -35.02
CA VAL A 460 -28.40 3.54 -33.69
C VAL A 460 -27.44 4.00 -32.59
N TRP A 461 -26.13 3.77 -32.76
CA TRP A 461 -25.09 4.25 -31.85
C TRP A 461 -25.05 5.78 -31.78
N ASP A 462 -25.01 6.44 -32.95
CA ASP A 462 -24.96 7.90 -33.06
C ASP A 462 -26.13 8.56 -32.33
N LYS A 463 -27.33 7.98 -32.46
CA LYS A 463 -28.56 8.50 -31.84
C LYS A 463 -28.67 8.25 -30.34
N ASN A 464 -28.24 7.08 -29.85
CA ASN A 464 -28.57 6.64 -28.49
C ASN A 464 -27.38 6.62 -27.53
N CYS A 465 -26.15 6.63 -28.03
CA CYS A 465 -24.97 6.32 -27.22
C CYS A 465 -23.84 7.33 -27.40
N ALA A 466 -23.59 7.78 -28.64
CA ALA A 466 -22.43 8.60 -28.97
C ALA A 466 -22.36 9.89 -28.15
N GLY A 467 -23.50 10.54 -27.85
CA GLY A 467 -23.53 11.78 -27.06
C GLY A 467 -22.77 11.69 -25.73
N CYS A 468 -22.88 10.56 -25.02
CA CYS A 468 -22.21 10.33 -23.75
C CYS A 468 -20.88 9.56 -23.87
N HIS A 469 -20.69 8.74 -24.91
CA HIS A 469 -19.60 7.76 -24.95
C HIS A 469 -18.58 7.95 -26.07
N GLU A 470 -18.82 8.84 -27.04
CA GLU A 470 -17.90 9.09 -28.15
C GLU A 470 -16.90 10.19 -27.78
N PHE A 471 -15.60 9.93 -27.95
CA PHE A 471 -14.58 10.94 -27.73
C PHE A 471 -14.88 12.25 -28.47
N GLY A 472 -14.73 13.37 -27.77
CA GLY A 472 -14.97 14.71 -28.31
C GLY A 472 -16.40 15.22 -28.19
N ARG A 473 -17.35 14.43 -27.67
CA ARG A 473 -18.68 14.93 -27.29
C ARG A 473 -18.66 15.60 -25.92
N THR A 474 -19.53 16.60 -25.75
CA THR A 474 -19.61 17.43 -24.55
C THR A 474 -19.81 16.63 -23.26
N ASP A 475 -20.66 15.60 -23.31
CA ASP A 475 -21.02 14.82 -22.13
C ASP A 475 -20.03 13.68 -21.83
N THR A 476 -19.09 13.42 -22.75
CA THR A 476 -18.12 12.34 -22.59
C THR A 476 -17.12 12.68 -21.49
N GLY A 477 -16.91 11.72 -20.59
CA GLY A 477 -16.07 11.88 -19.41
C GLY A 477 -16.59 12.89 -18.39
N GLN A 478 -17.87 13.26 -18.47
CA GLN A 478 -18.55 14.12 -17.50
C GLN A 478 -19.50 13.30 -16.62
N VAL A 479 -19.87 13.86 -15.47
CA VAL A 479 -20.94 13.33 -14.61
C VAL A 479 -22.18 14.17 -14.88
N THR A 480 -23.06 13.70 -15.77
CA THR A 480 -24.17 14.50 -16.31
C THR A 480 -25.52 14.22 -15.67
N THR A 481 -25.66 13.11 -14.95
CA THR A 481 -26.89 12.71 -14.25
C THR A 481 -26.62 12.54 -12.75
N ASN A 482 -27.69 12.39 -11.98
CA ASN A 482 -27.62 12.01 -10.57
C ASN A 482 -27.72 10.48 -10.44
N ILE A 483 -27.30 9.92 -9.31
CA ILE A 483 -27.30 8.46 -9.11
C ILE A 483 -28.72 7.87 -9.16
N GLU A 484 -29.75 8.62 -8.76
CA GLU A 484 -31.15 8.20 -8.83
C GLU A 484 -31.66 8.10 -10.27
N GLU A 485 -31.19 8.98 -11.16
CA GLU A 485 -31.53 8.96 -12.58
C GLU A 485 -30.76 7.87 -13.33
N LEU A 486 -29.46 7.74 -13.06
CA LEU A 486 -28.64 6.69 -13.65
C LEU A 486 -29.08 5.30 -13.18
N GLY A 487 -29.49 5.17 -11.92
CA GLY A 487 -30.09 3.98 -11.31
C GLY A 487 -29.14 2.80 -11.08
N THR A 488 -27.84 2.97 -11.33
CA THR A 488 -26.82 1.93 -11.07
C THR A 488 -26.46 1.87 -9.59
N ASP A 489 -25.76 0.81 -9.16
CA ASP A 489 -25.32 0.63 -7.78
C ASP A 489 -24.58 1.86 -7.21
N PRO A 490 -24.97 2.42 -6.04
CA PRO A 490 -24.37 3.63 -5.48
C PRO A 490 -23.14 3.40 -4.60
N HIS A 491 -22.82 2.16 -4.21
CA HIS A 491 -21.90 1.92 -3.09
C HIS A 491 -20.48 2.42 -3.38
N ARG A 492 -19.98 2.22 -4.62
CA ARG A 492 -18.67 2.76 -5.01
C ARG A 492 -18.66 4.28 -4.90
N LEU A 493 -19.70 4.96 -5.38
CA LEU A 493 -19.83 6.40 -5.24
C LEU A 493 -19.74 6.80 -3.76
N ASP A 494 -20.49 6.13 -2.89
CA ASP A 494 -20.58 6.42 -1.45
C ASP A 494 -19.26 6.18 -0.70
N SER A 495 -18.46 5.21 -1.13
CA SER A 495 -17.15 4.93 -0.54
C SER A 495 -16.16 6.10 -0.68
N PHE A 496 -16.32 6.96 -1.69
CA PHE A 496 -15.50 8.15 -1.89
C PHE A 496 -16.15 9.36 -1.20
N THR A 497 -15.57 9.83 -0.09
CA THR A 497 -16.20 10.84 0.79
C THR A 497 -15.57 12.22 0.63
N THR A 498 -16.28 13.27 1.08
CA THR A 498 -15.71 14.62 1.17
C THR A 498 -14.53 14.68 2.14
N GLY A 499 -14.56 13.89 3.22
CA GLY A 499 -13.43 13.73 4.13
C GLY A 499 -12.18 13.18 3.44
N LEU A 500 -12.35 12.20 2.54
CA LEU A 500 -11.27 11.65 1.73
C LEU A 500 -10.71 12.70 0.74
N VAL A 501 -11.56 13.53 0.12
CA VAL A 501 -11.11 14.66 -0.71
C VAL A 501 -10.21 15.61 0.10
N THR A 502 -10.64 15.99 1.31
CA THR A 502 -9.84 16.83 2.20
C THR A 502 -8.49 16.18 2.55
N ALA A 503 -8.48 14.86 2.78
CA ALA A 503 -7.24 14.13 3.07
C ALA A 503 -6.26 14.12 1.88
N PHE A 504 -6.77 13.90 0.66
CA PHE A 504 -5.96 14.01 -0.56
C PHE A 504 -5.40 15.43 -0.72
N HIS A 505 -6.24 16.46 -0.55
CA HIS A 505 -5.81 17.86 -0.67
C HIS A 505 -4.80 18.28 0.40
N GLY A 506 -4.88 17.70 1.60
CA GLY A 506 -3.90 17.91 2.67
C GLY A 506 -2.56 17.19 2.45
N PHE A 507 -2.49 16.23 1.53
CA PHE A 507 -1.27 15.47 1.28
C PHE A 507 -0.36 16.20 0.28
N LYS A 508 0.76 16.74 0.79
CA LYS A 508 1.73 17.55 0.01
C LYS A 508 3.15 17.01 0.15
N LYS A 509 3.44 15.89 -0.53
CA LYS A 509 4.78 15.27 -0.55
C LYS A 509 5.16 14.84 -1.97
N PRO A 510 5.89 15.70 -2.72
CA PRO A 510 6.29 15.37 -4.09
C PRO A 510 6.96 14.00 -4.22
N PRO A 511 6.65 13.21 -5.27
CA PRO A 511 5.77 13.56 -6.40
C PRO A 511 4.26 13.38 -6.13
N PHE A 512 3.86 13.04 -4.90
CA PHE A 512 2.48 12.84 -4.49
C PHE A 512 1.90 14.16 -3.97
N ASP A 513 1.20 14.86 -4.86
CA ASP A 513 0.49 16.08 -4.56
C ASP A 513 -0.86 16.01 -5.26
N PHE A 514 -1.95 16.10 -4.50
CA PHE A 514 -3.29 15.87 -5.01
C PHE A 514 -4.18 17.10 -4.76
N ASN A 515 -4.70 17.73 -5.81
CA ASN A 515 -5.53 18.94 -5.76
C ASN A 515 -6.77 18.83 -6.66
N ALA A 516 -6.82 17.85 -7.56
CA ALA A 516 -7.87 17.68 -8.56
C ALA A 516 -9.03 16.79 -8.07
N TYR A 517 -8.96 16.27 -6.83
CA TYR A 517 -9.99 15.37 -6.33
C TYR A 517 -11.28 16.10 -5.93
N ARG A 518 -12.42 15.49 -6.22
CA ARG A 518 -13.74 15.99 -5.86
C ARG A 518 -14.73 14.88 -5.57
N LYS A 519 -15.72 15.16 -4.71
CA LYS A 519 -16.91 14.34 -4.60
C LYS A 519 -17.87 14.69 -5.74
N THR A 520 -18.46 13.67 -6.35
CA THR A 520 -19.45 13.80 -7.41
C THR A 520 -20.80 13.23 -6.97
N GLN A 521 -21.82 13.41 -7.82
CA GLN A 521 -23.19 12.98 -7.59
C GLN A 521 -23.59 11.69 -8.32
N SER A 522 -22.71 11.15 -9.18
CA SER A 522 -22.96 9.94 -9.99
C SER A 522 -21.66 9.44 -10.64
N TYR A 523 -21.76 8.55 -11.62
CA TYR A 523 -20.65 8.02 -12.41
C TYR A 523 -20.35 8.85 -13.66
N SER A 524 -19.08 8.83 -14.08
CA SER A 524 -18.60 9.49 -15.30
C SER A 524 -19.03 8.72 -16.54
N ASN A 525 -19.46 9.43 -17.58
CA ASN A 525 -19.79 8.85 -18.88
C ASN A 525 -18.52 8.39 -19.60
N THR A 526 -18.05 7.18 -19.27
CA THR A 526 -16.75 6.71 -19.79
C THR A 526 -16.81 6.46 -21.31
N PRO A 527 -15.78 6.86 -22.08
CA PRO A 527 -15.63 6.46 -23.47
C PRO A 527 -15.71 4.93 -23.64
N THR A 528 -16.24 4.46 -24.77
CA THR A 528 -16.48 3.02 -25.08
C THR A 528 -15.48 2.42 -26.08
N ASP A 529 -14.32 3.03 -26.22
CA ASP A 529 -13.19 2.48 -26.96
C ASP A 529 -12.76 1.11 -26.42
N GLY A 530 -12.57 0.15 -27.32
CA GLY A 530 -12.22 -1.24 -27.00
C GLY A 530 -13.26 -1.97 -26.14
N ILE A 531 -14.53 -1.58 -26.21
CA ILE A 531 -15.63 -2.07 -25.35
C ILE A 531 -15.78 -3.60 -25.34
N TRP A 532 -15.37 -4.27 -26.43
CA TRP A 532 -15.42 -5.72 -26.49
C TRP A 532 -14.52 -6.37 -25.42
N MET A 533 -13.34 -5.83 -25.13
CA MET A 533 -12.41 -6.39 -24.15
C MET A 533 -12.62 -5.85 -22.72
N ARG A 534 -13.81 -5.29 -22.45
CA ARG A 534 -14.15 -4.62 -21.17
C ARG A 534 -15.33 -5.25 -20.46
N ALA A 535 -15.67 -6.50 -20.79
CA ALA A 535 -16.67 -7.25 -20.05
C ALA A 535 -16.07 -7.77 -18.72
N PRO A 536 -16.88 -7.92 -17.67
CA PRO A 536 -18.30 -7.54 -17.56
C PRO A 536 -18.53 -6.01 -17.55
N TYR A 537 -19.77 -5.58 -17.77
CA TYR A 537 -20.16 -4.19 -17.94
C TYR A 537 -20.75 -3.57 -16.68
N LEU A 538 -20.86 -2.23 -16.69
CA LEU A 538 -21.07 -1.32 -15.56
C LEU A 538 -19.83 -1.21 -14.63
N HIS A 539 -19.82 -0.22 -13.75
CA HIS A 539 -18.66 0.10 -12.90
C HIS A 539 -18.26 -1.04 -11.94
N ASN A 540 -19.19 -1.95 -11.62
CA ASN A 540 -18.99 -3.06 -10.69
C ASN A 540 -18.93 -4.43 -11.38
N GLY A 541 -19.00 -4.47 -12.72
CA GLY A 541 -18.97 -5.72 -13.50
C GLY A 541 -20.21 -6.60 -13.31
N SER A 542 -21.36 -6.00 -13.01
CA SER A 542 -22.60 -6.70 -12.67
C SER A 542 -23.43 -7.17 -13.87
N VAL A 543 -23.03 -6.82 -15.10
CA VAL A 543 -23.73 -7.22 -16.33
C VAL A 543 -22.78 -7.98 -17.27
N PRO A 544 -23.01 -9.27 -17.54
CA PRO A 544 -21.95 -10.12 -18.12
C PRO A 544 -21.63 -9.85 -19.61
N THR A 545 -22.58 -9.36 -20.39
CA THR A 545 -22.41 -9.17 -21.85
C THR A 545 -23.08 -7.88 -22.34
N LEU A 546 -22.70 -7.36 -23.52
CA LEU A 546 -23.38 -6.19 -24.10
C LEU A 546 -24.83 -6.52 -24.44
N TRP A 547 -25.10 -7.77 -24.86
CA TRP A 547 -26.47 -8.23 -25.06
C TRP A 547 -27.32 -8.06 -23.80
N ASP A 548 -26.79 -8.47 -22.64
CA ASP A 548 -27.50 -8.38 -21.36
C ASP A 548 -27.60 -6.91 -20.89
N LEU A 549 -26.60 -6.06 -21.17
CA LEU A 549 -26.65 -4.62 -20.87
C LEU A 549 -27.81 -3.91 -21.57
N LEU A 550 -28.06 -4.28 -22.83
CA LEU A 550 -29.17 -3.77 -23.63
C LEU A 550 -30.52 -4.43 -23.30
N GLN A 551 -30.59 -5.35 -22.34
CA GLN A 551 -31.87 -5.83 -21.84
C GLN A 551 -32.38 -4.97 -20.67
N PRO A 552 -33.72 -4.87 -20.50
CA PRO A 552 -34.30 -4.34 -19.27
C PRO A 552 -33.70 -5.04 -18.03
N PRO A 553 -33.49 -4.34 -16.90
CA PRO A 553 -32.86 -4.92 -15.71
C PRO A 553 -33.47 -6.25 -15.25
N GLU A 554 -34.78 -6.43 -15.40
CA GLU A 554 -35.52 -7.64 -15.00
C GLU A 554 -35.14 -8.88 -15.82
N GLN A 555 -34.53 -8.69 -16.99
CA GLN A 555 -34.06 -9.76 -17.87
C GLN A 555 -32.53 -9.99 -17.76
N ARG A 556 -31.82 -9.16 -16.98
CA ARG A 556 -30.39 -9.35 -16.74
C ARG A 556 -30.18 -10.53 -15.79
N PRO A 557 -29.14 -11.37 -15.98
CA PRO A 557 -28.89 -12.50 -15.09
C PRO A 557 -28.66 -12.05 -13.63
N PRO A 558 -29.42 -12.55 -12.65
CA PRO A 558 -29.21 -12.20 -11.24
C PRO A 558 -28.00 -12.92 -10.64
N VAL A 559 -27.59 -14.03 -11.25
CA VAL A 559 -26.45 -14.84 -10.84
C VAL A 559 -25.75 -15.36 -12.10
N PHE A 560 -24.43 -15.26 -12.14
CA PHE A 560 -23.59 -15.77 -13.24
C PHE A 560 -22.17 -16.05 -12.74
N PHE A 561 -21.33 -16.72 -13.56
CA PHE A 561 -19.94 -17.00 -13.19
C PHE A 561 -18.95 -16.06 -13.89
N THR A 562 -17.98 -15.51 -13.14
CA THR A 562 -16.88 -14.69 -13.66
C THR A 562 -15.53 -15.39 -13.51
N GLY A 563 -14.47 -14.80 -14.11
CA GLY A 563 -13.11 -15.36 -14.13
C GLY A 563 -12.80 -16.21 -15.36
N SER A 564 -13.66 -16.16 -16.39
CA SER A 564 -13.42 -16.77 -17.69
C SER A 564 -12.61 -15.84 -18.59
N ASP A 565 -11.73 -16.41 -19.40
CA ASP A 565 -11.12 -15.80 -20.57
C ASP A 565 -11.74 -16.33 -21.88
N VAL A 566 -12.67 -17.28 -21.83
CA VAL A 566 -13.38 -17.75 -23.03
C VAL A 566 -14.45 -16.74 -23.43
N TYR A 567 -14.39 -16.27 -24.67
CA TYR A 567 -15.18 -15.15 -25.15
C TYR A 567 -16.48 -15.58 -25.84
N ASP A 568 -17.60 -14.99 -25.46
CA ASP A 568 -18.89 -15.12 -26.16
C ASP A 568 -18.99 -14.06 -27.26
N GLN A 569 -18.72 -14.45 -28.50
CA GLN A 569 -18.72 -13.55 -29.64
C GLN A 569 -20.12 -13.06 -30.05
N GLN A 570 -21.18 -13.79 -29.67
CA GLN A 570 -22.54 -13.46 -30.05
C GLN A 570 -23.13 -12.41 -29.10
N LYS A 571 -22.91 -12.58 -27.80
CA LYS A 571 -23.40 -11.65 -26.79
C LYS A 571 -22.41 -10.52 -26.48
N VAL A 572 -21.15 -10.68 -26.88
CA VAL A 572 -20.02 -9.77 -26.61
C VAL A 572 -19.77 -9.63 -25.11
N GLY A 573 -19.00 -10.58 -24.61
CA GLY A 573 -18.55 -10.66 -23.22
C GLY A 573 -17.83 -11.99 -22.99
N PHE A 574 -17.62 -12.38 -21.74
CA PHE A 574 -17.04 -13.68 -21.41
C PHE A 574 -18.12 -14.72 -21.13
N VAL A 575 -17.85 -16.00 -21.39
CA VAL A 575 -18.76 -17.10 -21.10
C VAL A 575 -19.04 -17.19 -19.60
N THR A 576 -20.32 -17.22 -19.21
CA THR A 576 -20.76 -17.19 -17.79
C THR A 576 -21.70 -18.33 -17.38
N THR A 577 -22.06 -19.21 -18.33
CA THR A 577 -23.21 -20.13 -18.24
C THR A 577 -22.90 -21.50 -17.62
N THR A 578 -21.64 -21.83 -17.39
CA THR A 578 -21.24 -23.09 -16.76
C THR A 578 -20.57 -22.83 -15.42
N GLN A 579 -20.66 -23.77 -14.49
CA GLN A 579 -19.82 -23.76 -13.30
C GLN A 579 -18.38 -24.00 -13.76
N ILE A 580 -17.71 -22.92 -14.18
CA ILE A 580 -16.35 -22.97 -14.73
C ILE A 580 -15.43 -23.46 -13.60
N PRO A 581 -14.52 -24.42 -13.85
CA PRO A 581 -13.58 -24.87 -12.83
C PRO A 581 -12.73 -23.72 -12.24
N GLY A 582 -13.07 -23.31 -11.01
CA GLY A 582 -12.46 -22.15 -10.34
C GLY A 582 -13.07 -20.79 -10.71
N GLY A 583 -14.23 -20.77 -11.37
CA GLY A 583 -15.02 -19.57 -11.62
C GLY A 583 -15.69 -19.06 -10.34
N PHE A 584 -15.90 -17.76 -10.28
CA PHE A 584 -16.50 -17.09 -9.13
C PHE A 584 -17.99 -16.88 -9.36
N LYS A 585 -18.83 -17.31 -8.42
CA LYS A 585 -20.28 -17.07 -8.47
C LYS A 585 -20.56 -15.61 -8.14
N TYR A 586 -20.86 -14.82 -9.15
CA TYR A 586 -21.32 -13.44 -9.01
C TYR A 586 -22.81 -13.42 -8.68
N ASP A 587 -23.20 -12.72 -7.63
CA ASP A 587 -24.60 -12.54 -7.21
C ASP A 587 -24.91 -11.04 -7.15
N THR A 588 -25.81 -10.58 -8.04
CA THR A 588 -26.15 -9.16 -8.19
C THR A 588 -27.08 -8.64 -7.10
N ARG A 589 -27.54 -9.53 -6.20
CA ARG A 589 -28.41 -9.18 -5.06
C ARG A 589 -27.62 -8.79 -3.82
N LEU A 590 -26.30 -8.93 -3.85
CA LEU A 590 -25.42 -8.48 -2.77
C LEU A 590 -25.15 -6.98 -2.92
N GLU A 591 -24.94 -6.30 -1.79
CA GLU A 591 -24.55 -4.89 -1.76
C GLU A 591 -23.27 -4.64 -2.60
N GLY A 592 -23.23 -3.52 -3.32
CA GLY A 592 -22.15 -3.20 -4.25
C GLY A 592 -22.18 -3.97 -5.57
N ASN A 593 -23.05 -4.99 -5.71
CA ASN A 593 -23.12 -5.82 -6.91
C ASN A 593 -24.39 -5.58 -7.75
N HIS A 594 -25.22 -4.58 -7.44
CA HIS A 594 -26.50 -4.39 -8.15
C HIS A 594 -26.28 -4.17 -9.65
N ASN A 595 -27.13 -4.81 -10.47
CA ASN A 595 -27.11 -4.74 -11.93
C ASN A 595 -28.22 -3.84 -12.51
N SER A 596 -28.76 -2.93 -11.70
CA SER A 596 -29.81 -1.98 -12.08
C SER A 596 -29.26 -0.80 -12.89
N GLY A 597 -30.17 0.04 -13.38
CA GLY A 597 -29.81 1.31 -14.01
C GLY A 597 -29.25 1.19 -15.42
N HIS A 598 -28.80 2.32 -15.95
CA HIS A 598 -28.37 2.49 -17.34
C HIS A 598 -29.41 1.92 -18.31
N LEU A 599 -30.60 2.55 -18.34
CA LEU A 599 -31.75 2.08 -19.13
C LEU A 599 -31.68 2.47 -20.62
N TYR A 600 -30.65 3.21 -21.02
CA TYR A 600 -30.43 3.63 -22.41
C TYR A 600 -30.26 2.42 -23.33
N GLY A 601 -30.98 2.40 -24.46
CA GLY A 601 -30.96 1.30 -25.43
C GLY A 601 -31.82 0.08 -25.07
N THR A 602 -32.37 0.00 -23.86
CA THR A 602 -33.15 -1.18 -23.41
C THR A 602 -34.46 -1.39 -24.19
N GLN A 603 -35.05 -0.29 -24.68
CA GLN A 603 -36.31 -0.26 -25.45
C GLN A 603 -36.12 -0.46 -26.96
N LEU A 604 -34.87 -0.61 -27.43
CA LEU A 604 -34.60 -0.90 -28.84
C LEU A 604 -35.14 -2.29 -29.22
N SER A 605 -35.46 -2.48 -30.50
CA SER A 605 -35.78 -3.81 -31.02
C SER A 605 -34.57 -4.74 -30.92
N ASP A 606 -34.78 -6.05 -30.82
CA ASP A 606 -33.68 -7.02 -30.80
C ASP A 606 -32.81 -6.94 -32.06
N ILE A 607 -33.39 -6.56 -33.20
CA ILE A 607 -32.67 -6.35 -34.46
C ILE A 607 -31.72 -5.16 -34.32
N ASP A 608 -32.22 -4.03 -33.79
CA ASP A 608 -31.41 -2.83 -33.58
C ASP A 608 -30.34 -3.05 -32.50
N LYS A 609 -30.65 -3.79 -31.43
CA LYS A 609 -29.66 -4.19 -30.41
C LYS A 609 -28.53 -5.01 -31.02
N ARG A 610 -28.85 -5.99 -31.88
CA ARG A 610 -27.82 -6.80 -32.57
C ARG A 610 -26.98 -5.96 -33.54
N ALA A 611 -27.60 -5.08 -34.30
CA ALA A 611 -26.87 -4.17 -35.20
C ALA A 611 -25.96 -3.22 -34.41
N LEU A 612 -26.47 -2.65 -33.31
CA LEU A 612 -25.72 -1.79 -32.39
C LEU A 612 -24.50 -2.52 -31.82
N ILE A 613 -24.68 -3.74 -31.29
CA ILE A 613 -23.58 -4.55 -30.76
C ILE A 613 -22.54 -4.84 -31.86
N GLU A 614 -22.98 -5.16 -33.08
CA GLU A 614 -22.05 -5.40 -34.19
C GLU A 614 -21.21 -4.15 -34.52
N PHE A 615 -21.82 -2.97 -34.50
CA PHE A 615 -21.09 -1.70 -34.61
C PHE A 615 -20.14 -1.48 -33.42
N MET A 616 -20.58 -1.75 -32.18
CA MET A 616 -19.76 -1.57 -30.98
C MET A 616 -18.50 -2.44 -30.97
N LYS A 617 -18.48 -3.58 -31.67
CA LYS A 617 -17.27 -4.38 -31.88
C LYS A 617 -16.17 -3.62 -32.63
N THR A 618 -16.51 -2.55 -33.35
CA THR A 618 -15.55 -1.74 -34.12
C THR A 618 -14.88 -0.62 -33.31
N LEU A 619 -15.34 -0.37 -32.08
CA LEU A 619 -14.92 0.75 -31.22
C LEU A 619 -13.62 0.50 -30.45
#